data_AF-A0A535WR50-F1
#
_entry.id   AF-A0A535WR50-F1
#
_cell.length_a   1.000
_cell.length_b   1.000
_cell.length_c   1.000
_cell.angle_alpha   90.00
_cell.angle_beta   90.00
_cell.angle_gamma   90.00
#
_symmetry.space_group_name_H-M   'P 1'
#
loop_
_entity.id
_entity.type
_entity.pdbx_description
1 polymer ?
#
loop_
_entity_poly.entity_id
_entity_poly.type
_entity_poly.pdbx_seq_one_letter_code
_entity_poly.pdbx_strand_id
1 'polypeptide(L)'
;MSNRLSVQAYLGAAWLFLILIPVQFYFAAAGSFSNLTFSPHMWLGLGLHALTGVLIVIALVGRLPRRALEWGALQFVLIGIQVGLARLQFPGSTISAEPQFVRDLVNAIMVPIHNALGSGSGIIASLHGLNGLAIAAAAVLTVRYGRSLLKSARISAVAKPAAVVIPPSEPEPEPVLAGKE
;
A
#
# COMPACT_ATOMS: atom_id res chain seq x y z
N MET A 1 7.39 15.32 9.00
CA MET A 1 8.47 14.47 8.42
C MET A 1 9.02 15.14 7.16
N SER A 2 10.33 15.07 6.91
CA SER A 2 10.86 15.50 5.62
C SER A 2 10.26 14.63 4.51
N ASN A 3 9.90 15.22 3.36
CA ASN A 3 9.33 14.50 2.22
C ASN A 3 10.20 13.27 1.84
N ARG A 4 11.52 13.38 1.99
CA ARG A 4 12.47 12.30 1.73
C ARG A 4 12.29 11.08 2.65
N LEU A 5 12.08 11.27 3.95
CA LEU A 5 11.89 10.16 4.88
C LEU A 5 10.58 9.40 4.57
N SER A 6 9.50 10.13 4.29
CA SER A 6 8.22 9.53 3.91
C SER A 6 8.32 8.74 2.61
N VAL A 7 9.04 9.26 1.61
CA VAL A 7 9.30 8.55 0.35
C VAL A 7 10.15 7.29 0.57
N GLN A 8 11.16 7.35 1.43
CA GLN A 8 11.97 6.17 1.78
C GLN A 8 11.15 5.12 2.52
N ALA A 9 10.34 5.53 3.50
CA ALA A 9 9.45 4.63 4.23
C ALA A 9 8.43 3.97 3.28
N TYR A 10 7.83 4.76 2.39
CA TYR A 10 6.88 4.26 1.39
C TYR A 10 7.54 3.23 0.46
N LEU A 11 8.73 3.54 -0.07
CA LEU A 11 9.48 2.62 -0.92
C LEU A 11 9.91 1.35 -0.16
N GLY A 12 10.33 1.48 1.10
CA GLY A 12 10.67 0.36 1.96
C GLY A 12 9.47 -0.57 2.19
N ALA A 13 8.32 -0.02 2.54
CA ALA A 13 7.08 -0.77 2.70
C ALA A 13 6.64 -1.44 1.38
N ALA A 14 6.79 -0.76 0.24
CA ALA A 14 6.47 -1.32 -1.08
C ALA A 14 7.40 -2.49 -1.44
N TRP A 15 8.69 -2.40 -1.13
CA TRP A 15 9.63 -3.51 -1.31
C TRP A 15 9.33 -4.69 -0.40
N LEU A 16 9.07 -4.42 0.89
CA LEU A 16 8.68 -5.45 1.84
C LEU A 16 7.43 -6.19 1.33
N PHE A 17 6.41 -5.46 0.89
CA PHE A 17 5.21 -6.03 0.31
C PHE A 17 5.54 -6.93 -0.90
N LEU A 18 6.31 -6.41 -1.87
CA LEU A 18 6.70 -7.17 -3.06
C LEU A 18 7.48 -8.46 -2.74
N ILE A 19 8.39 -8.42 -1.75
CA ILE A 19 9.19 -9.59 -1.34
C ILE A 19 8.33 -10.65 -0.65
N LEU A 20 7.32 -10.24 0.11
CA LEU A 20 6.44 -11.15 0.82
C LEU A 20 5.41 -11.83 -0.09
N ILE A 21 5.14 -11.30 -1.29
CA ILE A 21 4.21 -11.92 -2.26
C ILE A 21 4.67 -13.33 -2.68
N PRO A 22 5.91 -13.58 -3.13
CA PRO A 22 6.39 -14.93 -3.39
C PRO A 22 6.26 -15.88 -2.21
N VAL A 23 6.49 -15.39 -0.97
CA VAL A 23 6.32 -16.19 0.25
C VAL A 23 4.85 -16.57 0.44
N GLN A 24 3.93 -15.64 0.17
CA GLN A 24 2.48 -15.89 0.19
C GLN A 24 2.06 -16.97 -0.81
N PHE A 25 2.60 -16.92 -2.03
CA PHE A 25 2.37 -17.95 -3.05
C PHE A 25 2.96 -19.31 -2.65
N TYR A 26 4.16 -19.31 -2.05
CA TYR A 26 4.77 -20.54 -1.53
C TYR A 26 3.88 -21.18 -0.47
N PHE A 27 3.38 -20.44 0.52
CA PHE A 27 2.47 -21.00 1.52
C PHE A 27 1.13 -21.45 0.92
N ALA A 28 0.61 -20.76 -0.09
CA ALA A 28 -0.60 -21.17 -0.79
C ALA A 28 -0.41 -22.53 -1.50
N ALA A 29 0.69 -22.66 -2.24
CA ALA A 29 1.04 -23.88 -2.97
C ALA A 29 1.32 -25.03 -2.00
N ALA A 30 2.19 -24.81 -1.01
CA ALA A 30 2.51 -25.81 0.01
C ALA A 30 1.25 -26.26 0.78
N GLY A 31 0.31 -25.35 1.04
CA GLY A 31 -0.97 -25.64 1.70
C GLY A 31 -1.90 -26.50 0.85
N SER A 32 -1.80 -26.34 -0.47
CA SER A 32 -2.56 -27.13 -1.44
C SER A 32 -2.02 -28.57 -1.59
N PHE A 33 -0.73 -28.77 -1.32
CA PHE A 33 -0.07 -30.09 -1.39
C PHE A 33 0.12 -30.76 -0.01
N SER A 34 -0.05 -30.02 1.09
CA SER A 34 0.09 -30.51 2.47
C SER A 34 -0.72 -29.66 3.45
N ASN A 35 -1.39 -30.27 4.44
CA ASN A 35 -2.16 -29.52 5.45
C ASN A 35 -1.31 -28.69 6.42
N LEU A 36 0.02 -28.66 6.26
CA LEU A 36 0.96 -28.08 7.22
C LEU A 36 1.12 -26.54 7.11
N THR A 37 0.68 -25.92 6.02
CA THR A 37 1.05 -24.53 5.68
C THR A 37 -0.12 -23.60 5.32
N PHE A 38 -1.37 -24.08 5.42
CA PHE A 38 -2.55 -23.25 5.13
C PHE A 38 -2.76 -22.11 6.15
N SER A 39 -2.49 -22.34 7.45
CA SER A 39 -2.60 -21.28 8.47
C SER A 39 -1.57 -20.15 8.28
N PRO A 40 -0.27 -20.43 8.02
CA PRO A 40 0.69 -19.42 7.61
C PRO A 40 0.27 -18.57 6.39
N HIS A 41 -0.32 -19.17 5.36
CA HIS A 41 -0.84 -18.44 4.20
C HIS A 41 -1.92 -17.41 4.60
N MET A 42 -2.88 -17.81 5.45
CA MET A 42 -3.93 -16.89 5.89
C MET A 42 -3.37 -15.71 6.70
N TRP A 43 -2.49 -16.00 7.67
CA TRP A 43 -1.92 -14.96 8.52
C TRP A 43 -1.01 -13.99 7.77
N LEU A 44 -0.16 -14.50 6.87
CA LEU A 44 0.66 -13.64 6.02
C LEU A 44 -0.21 -12.79 5.08
N GLY A 45 -1.31 -13.35 4.55
CA GLY A 45 -2.30 -12.60 3.76
C GLY A 45 -2.90 -11.40 4.50
N LEU A 46 -3.27 -11.59 5.77
CA LEU A 46 -3.74 -10.48 6.63
C LEU A 46 -2.63 -9.46 6.90
N GLY A 47 -1.41 -9.93 7.16
CA GLY A 47 -0.25 -9.06 7.36
C GLY A 47 0.04 -8.20 6.12
N LEU A 48 -0.06 -8.78 4.92
CA LEU A 48 0.03 -8.07 3.65
C LEU A 48 -1.10 -7.05 3.50
N HIS A 49 -2.33 -7.39 3.86
CA HIS A 49 -3.45 -6.43 3.85
C HIS A 49 -3.18 -5.24 4.79
N ALA A 50 -2.75 -5.50 6.03
CA ALA A 50 -2.38 -4.44 6.97
C ALA A 50 -1.22 -3.57 6.43
N LEU A 51 -0.23 -4.18 5.77
CA LEU A 51 0.89 -3.45 5.16
C LEU A 51 0.44 -2.50 4.03
N THR A 52 -0.61 -2.84 3.28
CA THR A 52 -1.21 -1.88 2.32
C THR A 52 -1.89 -0.70 3.02
N GLY A 53 -2.51 -0.93 4.18
CA GLY A 53 -2.98 0.16 5.05
C GLY A 53 -1.82 1.07 5.50
N VAL A 54 -0.67 0.49 5.85
CA VAL A 54 0.55 1.24 6.18
C VAL A 54 1.03 2.09 5.00
N LEU A 55 1.01 1.58 3.76
CA LEU A 55 1.35 2.38 2.57
C LEU A 55 0.44 3.61 2.44
N ILE A 56 -0.87 3.45 2.65
CA ILE A 56 -1.85 4.55 2.62
C ILE A 56 -1.53 5.57 3.72
N VAL A 57 -1.30 5.11 4.96
CA VAL A 57 -0.97 5.98 6.10
C VAL A 57 0.32 6.75 5.85
N ILE A 58 1.38 6.11 5.36
CA ILE A 58 2.64 6.79 5.00
C ILE A 58 2.39 7.85 3.94
N ALA A 59 1.58 7.56 2.92
CA ALA A 59 1.27 8.51 1.87
C ALA A 59 0.45 9.71 2.40
N LEU A 60 -0.52 9.48 3.30
CA LEU A 60 -1.32 10.54 3.92
C LEU A 60 -0.50 11.42 4.86
N VAL A 61 0.15 10.80 5.86
CA VAL A 61 0.95 11.50 6.88
C VAL A 61 2.16 12.19 6.24
N GLY A 62 2.77 11.51 5.25
CA GLY A 62 3.88 12.05 4.48
C GLY A 62 3.48 13.08 3.43
N ARG A 63 2.18 13.31 3.22
CA ARG A 63 1.62 14.19 2.17
C ARG A 63 2.24 13.91 0.80
N LEU A 64 2.41 12.63 0.48
CA LEU A 64 2.92 12.18 -0.81
C LEU A 64 1.89 12.50 -1.92
N PRO A 65 2.30 12.54 -3.20
CA PRO A 65 1.37 12.79 -4.29
C PRO A 65 0.22 11.80 -4.31
N ARG A 66 -0.97 12.23 -4.76
CA ARG A 66 -2.21 11.42 -4.80
C ARG A 66 -1.99 10.02 -5.38
N ARG A 67 -1.14 9.91 -6.40
CA ARG A 67 -0.82 8.62 -7.03
C ARG A 67 -0.18 7.60 -6.09
N ALA A 68 0.51 8.02 -5.02
CA ALA A 68 0.97 7.12 -3.96
C ALA A 68 -0.20 6.51 -3.18
N LEU A 69 -1.22 7.33 -2.87
CA LEU A 69 -2.45 6.86 -2.23
C LEU A 69 -3.21 5.90 -3.13
N GLU A 70 -3.31 6.20 -4.42
CA GLU A 70 -3.99 5.34 -5.39
C GLU A 70 -3.36 3.94 -5.46
N TRP A 71 -2.03 3.84 -5.46
CA TRP A 71 -1.34 2.54 -5.44
C TRP A 71 -1.54 1.78 -4.12
N GLY A 72 -1.54 2.48 -2.98
CA GLY A 72 -1.87 1.87 -1.69
C GLY A 72 -3.32 1.36 -1.65
N ALA A 73 -4.26 2.19 -2.08
CA ALA A 73 -5.69 1.87 -2.11
C ALA A 73 -6.01 0.75 -3.09
N LEU A 74 -5.40 0.73 -4.28
CA LEU A 74 -5.58 -0.35 -5.24
C LEU A 74 -5.14 -1.69 -4.63
N GLN A 75 -3.97 -1.76 -4.00
CA GLN A 75 -3.52 -3.00 -3.36
C GLN A 75 -4.41 -3.39 -2.19
N PHE A 76 -4.86 -2.42 -1.38
CA PHE A 76 -5.79 -2.67 -0.29
C PHE A 76 -7.08 -3.32 -0.81
N VAL A 77 -7.69 -2.75 -1.85
CA VAL A 77 -8.90 -3.28 -2.48
C VAL A 77 -8.65 -4.67 -3.09
N LEU A 78 -7.58 -4.84 -3.86
CA LEU A 78 -7.28 -6.15 -4.49
C LEU A 78 -7.08 -7.25 -3.44
N ILE A 79 -6.39 -6.98 -2.33
CA ILE A 79 -6.24 -7.97 -1.26
C ILE A 79 -7.58 -8.19 -0.53
N GLY A 80 -8.39 -7.15 -0.33
CA GLY A 80 -9.74 -7.30 0.22
C GLY A 80 -10.60 -8.24 -0.63
N ILE A 81 -10.54 -8.08 -1.96
CA ILE A 81 -11.16 -9.00 -2.93
C ILE A 81 -10.57 -10.42 -2.78
N GLN A 82 -9.24 -10.55 -2.63
CA GLN A 82 -8.57 -11.84 -2.46
C GLN A 82 -9.10 -12.59 -1.22
N VAL A 83 -9.27 -11.88 -0.09
CA VAL A 83 -9.83 -12.42 1.16
C VAL A 83 -11.30 -12.80 0.98
N GLY A 84 -12.08 -11.94 0.32
CA GLY A 84 -13.48 -12.23 0.00
C GLY A 84 -13.63 -13.48 -0.87
N LEU A 85 -12.81 -13.62 -1.92
CA LEU A 85 -12.79 -14.81 -2.78
C LEU A 85 -12.41 -16.07 -2.01
N ALA A 86 -11.45 -15.99 -1.09
CA ALA A 86 -11.09 -17.13 -0.24
C ALA A 86 -12.26 -17.55 0.67
N ARG A 87 -12.99 -16.58 1.26
CA ARG A 87 -14.19 -16.84 2.06
C ARG A 87 -15.34 -17.38 1.23
N LEU A 88 -15.51 -16.91 0.00
CA LEU A 88 -16.50 -17.46 -0.92
C LEU A 88 -16.18 -18.90 -1.33
N GLN A 89 -14.89 -19.23 -1.49
CA GLN A 89 -14.48 -20.60 -1.81
C GLN A 89 -14.62 -21.52 -0.60
N PHE A 90 -14.29 -21.02 0.60
CA PHE A 90 -14.31 -21.74 1.86
C PHE A 90 -15.08 -20.95 2.92
N PRO A 91 -16.42 -20.97 2.92
CA PRO A 91 -17.23 -20.13 3.82
C PRO A 91 -17.02 -20.45 5.30
N GLY A 92 -16.68 -21.69 5.64
CA GLY A 92 -16.32 -22.08 7.01
C GLY A 92 -14.90 -21.68 7.44
N SER A 93 -14.09 -21.07 6.56
CA SER A 93 -12.74 -20.63 6.92
C SER A 93 -12.83 -19.42 7.85
N THR A 94 -12.37 -19.60 9.09
CA THR A 94 -12.34 -18.54 10.10
C THR A 94 -10.92 -18.27 10.55
N ILE A 95 -10.60 -17.01 10.80
CA ILE A 95 -9.40 -16.66 11.54
C ILE A 95 -9.79 -16.76 13.02
N SER A 96 -8.99 -17.45 13.83
CA SER A 96 -9.29 -17.68 15.26
C SER A 96 -9.51 -16.39 16.07
N ALA A 97 -8.97 -15.26 15.59
CA ALA A 97 -9.12 -13.95 16.19
C ALA A 97 -10.45 -13.23 15.89
N GLU A 98 -11.33 -13.78 15.05
CA GLU A 98 -12.57 -13.09 14.68
C GLU A 98 -13.60 -13.10 15.83
N PRO A 99 -14.30 -11.99 16.09
CA PRO A 99 -15.48 -12.00 16.95
C PRO A 99 -16.60 -12.87 16.36
N GLN A 100 -17.42 -13.49 17.20
CA GLN A 100 -18.50 -14.38 16.76
C GLN A 100 -19.47 -13.69 15.78
N PHE A 101 -19.89 -12.46 16.08
CA PHE A 101 -20.82 -11.72 15.22
C PHE A 101 -20.26 -11.46 13.81
N VAL A 102 -18.92 -11.31 13.67
CA VAL A 102 -18.28 -11.14 12.36
C VAL A 102 -18.35 -12.45 11.58
N ARG A 103 -18.08 -13.58 12.24
CA ARG A 103 -18.23 -14.91 11.63
C ARG A 103 -19.65 -15.13 11.14
N ASP A 104 -20.64 -14.83 11.99
CA ASP A 104 -22.05 -15.03 11.66
C ASP A 104 -22.48 -14.16 10.47
N LEU A 105 -22.08 -12.89 10.46
CA LEU A 105 -22.35 -11.97 9.34
C LEU A 105 -21.68 -12.44 8.04
N VAL A 106 -20.40 -12.82 8.09
CA VAL A 106 -19.66 -13.31 6.92
C VAL A 106 -20.31 -14.59 6.39
N ASN A 107 -20.66 -15.54 7.26
CA ASN A 107 -21.32 -16.78 6.85
C ASN A 107 -22.69 -16.52 6.20
N ALA A 108 -23.49 -15.62 6.78
CA ALA A 108 -24.80 -15.25 6.24
C ALA A 108 -24.72 -14.67 4.82
N ILE A 109 -23.61 -14.01 4.48
CA ILE A 109 -23.37 -13.44 3.13
C ILE A 109 -22.73 -14.48 2.20
N MET A 110 -21.68 -15.16 2.65
CA MET A 110 -20.83 -15.98 1.78
C MET A 110 -21.46 -17.34 1.43
N VAL A 111 -22.19 -17.97 2.36
CA VAL A 111 -22.78 -19.30 2.14
C VAL A 111 -23.83 -19.29 1.01
N PRO A 112 -24.79 -18.35 0.95
CA PRO A 112 -25.75 -18.30 -0.15
C PRO A 112 -25.08 -18.11 -1.53
N ILE A 113 -24.05 -17.24 -1.60
CA ILE A 113 -23.31 -16.99 -2.83
C ILE A 113 -22.51 -18.25 -3.25
N HIS A 114 -21.84 -18.90 -2.30
CA HIS A 114 -21.12 -20.14 -2.55
C HIS A 114 -22.03 -21.24 -3.13
N ASN A 115 -23.22 -21.41 -2.54
CA ASN A 115 -24.20 -22.39 -3.00
C ASN A 115 -24.72 -22.05 -4.40
N ALA A 116 -25.02 -20.78 -4.67
CA ALA A 116 -25.49 -20.30 -5.98
C ALA A 116 -24.44 -20.50 -7.09
N LEU A 117 -23.15 -20.45 -6.74
CA LEU A 117 -22.04 -20.69 -7.67
C LEU A 117 -21.68 -22.18 -7.83
N GLY A 118 -22.53 -23.10 -7.36
CA GLY A 118 -22.36 -24.54 -7.56
C GLY A 118 -21.32 -25.19 -6.67
N SER A 119 -21.15 -24.72 -5.43
CA SER A 119 -20.14 -25.21 -4.47
C SER A 119 -18.68 -24.97 -4.89
N GLY A 120 -18.46 -24.06 -5.84
CA GLY A 120 -17.31 -23.15 -5.80
C GLY A 120 -15.92 -23.64 -6.18
N SER A 121 -15.68 -24.81 -6.79
CA SER A 121 -14.30 -25.27 -6.94
C SER A 121 -13.48 -24.63 -8.08
N GLY A 122 -14.09 -24.36 -9.25
CA GLY A 122 -13.33 -23.94 -10.45
C GLY A 122 -13.17 -22.43 -10.63
N ILE A 123 -14.30 -21.71 -10.74
CA ILE A 123 -14.33 -20.29 -11.12
C ILE A 123 -13.77 -19.41 -9.99
N ILE A 124 -14.18 -19.65 -8.74
CA ILE A 124 -13.73 -18.85 -7.59
C ILE A 124 -12.23 -19.01 -7.37
N ALA A 125 -11.72 -20.25 -7.48
CA ALA A 125 -10.28 -20.52 -7.40
C ALA A 125 -9.50 -19.82 -8.52
N SER A 126 -10.05 -19.80 -9.74
CA SER A 126 -9.44 -19.12 -10.89
C SER A 126 -9.43 -17.60 -10.71
N LEU A 127 -10.51 -17.00 -10.24
CA LEU A 127 -10.57 -15.57 -9.90
C LEU A 127 -9.59 -15.23 -8.77
N HIS A 128 -9.45 -16.09 -7.76
CA HIS A 128 -8.49 -15.92 -6.68
C HIS A 128 -7.04 -15.97 -7.23
N GLY A 129 -6.74 -16.91 -8.12
CA GLY A 129 -5.43 -16.97 -8.80
C GLY A 129 -5.13 -15.72 -9.64
N LEU A 130 -6.06 -15.30 -10.49
CA LEU A 130 -5.93 -14.13 -11.36
C LEU A 130 -5.77 -12.83 -10.56
N ASN A 131 -6.56 -12.64 -9.51
CA ASN A 131 -6.45 -11.47 -8.64
C ASN A 131 -5.12 -11.47 -7.86
N GLY A 132 -4.60 -12.65 -7.48
CA GLY A 132 -3.25 -12.80 -6.95
C GLY A 132 -2.16 -12.28 -7.91
N LEU A 133 -2.28 -12.55 -9.21
CA LEU A 133 -1.37 -11.99 -10.23
C LEU A 133 -1.53 -10.47 -10.37
N ALA A 134 -2.76 -9.96 -10.30
CA ALA A 134 -3.01 -8.51 -10.33
C ALA A 134 -2.36 -7.79 -9.14
N ILE A 135 -2.41 -8.38 -7.94
CA ILE A 135 -1.70 -7.89 -6.74
C ILE A 135 -0.19 -7.83 -6.99
N ALA A 136 0.40 -8.91 -7.53
CA ALA A 136 1.82 -8.96 -7.84
C ALA A 136 2.23 -7.87 -8.85
N ALA A 137 1.45 -7.67 -9.91
CA ALA A 137 1.69 -6.61 -10.88
C ALA A 137 1.59 -5.21 -10.25
N ALA A 138 0.55 -4.96 -9.45
CA ALA A 138 0.38 -3.70 -8.74
C ALA A 138 1.53 -3.42 -7.75
N ALA A 139 2.06 -4.44 -7.08
CA ALA A 139 3.21 -4.31 -6.19
C ALA A 139 4.48 -3.87 -6.93
N VAL A 140 4.77 -4.47 -8.09
CA VAL A 140 5.89 -4.07 -8.95
C VAL A 140 5.74 -2.61 -9.38
N LEU A 141 4.54 -2.21 -9.83
CA LEU A 141 4.27 -0.83 -10.25
C LEU A 141 4.39 0.16 -9.07
N THR A 142 3.97 -0.25 -7.88
CA THR A 142 4.10 0.54 -6.64
C THR A 142 5.58 0.78 -6.30
N VAL A 143 6.41 -0.26 -6.38
CA VAL A 143 7.87 -0.13 -6.17
C VAL A 143 8.50 0.77 -7.24
N ARG A 144 8.15 0.60 -8.51
CA ARG A 144 8.65 1.46 -9.61
C ARG A 144 8.28 2.92 -9.37
N TYR A 145 7.06 3.19 -8.90
CA TYR A 145 6.62 4.53 -8.55
C TYR A 145 7.33 5.09 -7.31
N GLY A 146 7.52 4.30 -6.25
CA GLY A 146 8.31 4.72 -5.08
C GLY A 146 9.75 5.09 -5.45
N ARG A 147 10.36 4.35 -6.39
CA ARG A 147 11.70 4.68 -6.92
C ARG A 147 11.71 6.01 -7.70
N SER A 148 10.67 6.29 -8.49
CA SER A 148 10.59 7.56 -9.23
C SER A 148 10.41 8.74 -8.28
N LEU A 149 9.58 8.61 -7.24
CA LEU A 149 9.44 9.60 -6.17
C LEU A 149 10.79 9.89 -5.50
N LEU A 150 11.54 8.85 -5.15
CA LEU A 150 12.85 9.02 -4.50
C LEU A 150 13.85 9.73 -5.42
N LYS A 151 13.84 9.43 -6.72
CA LYS A 151 14.67 10.11 -7.71
C LYS A 151 14.31 11.60 -7.80
N SER A 152 13.02 11.94 -7.90
CA SER A 152 12.57 13.34 -7.95
C SER A 152 12.94 14.11 -6.69
N ALA A 153 12.75 13.51 -5.51
CA ALA A 153 13.12 14.14 -4.24
C ALA A 153 14.63 14.45 -4.14
N ARG A 154 15.50 13.62 -4.74
CA ARG A 154 16.95 13.87 -4.80
C ARG A 154 17.28 15.03 -5.73
N ILE A 155 16.66 15.09 -6.91
CA ILE A 155 16.89 16.18 -7.88
C ILE A 155 16.49 17.52 -7.28
N SER A 156 15.31 17.62 -6.65
CA SER A 156 14.86 18.85 -5.99
C SER A 156 15.78 19.31 -4.85
N ALA A 157 16.45 18.38 -4.16
CA ALA A 157 17.40 18.72 -3.10
C ALA A 157 18.71 19.31 -3.65
N VAL A 158 19.16 18.86 -4.82
CA VAL A 158 20.35 19.39 -5.51
C VAL A 158 20.06 20.74 -6.19
N ALA A 159 18.86 20.90 -6.73
CA ALA A 159 18.47 22.09 -7.49
C ALA A 159 18.13 23.33 -6.64
N LYS A 160 18.06 23.22 -5.31
CA LYS A 160 17.84 24.37 -4.42
C LYS A 160 19.18 25.11 -4.27
N PRO A 161 19.39 26.27 -4.92
CA PRO A 161 20.61 27.03 -4.70
C PRO A 161 20.63 27.47 -3.23
N ALA A 162 21.80 27.52 -2.60
CA ALA A 162 21.96 28.31 -1.40
C ALA A 162 21.39 29.70 -1.72
N ALA A 163 20.36 30.13 -0.99
CA ALA A 163 19.75 31.42 -1.21
C ALA A 163 20.88 32.45 -1.26
N VAL A 164 21.01 33.14 -2.40
CA VAL A 164 21.93 34.26 -2.53
C VAL A 164 21.54 35.22 -1.42
N VAL A 165 22.38 35.32 -0.38
CA VAL A 165 22.26 36.35 0.63
C VAL A 165 22.56 37.64 -0.11
N ILE A 166 21.52 38.33 -0.56
CA ILE A 166 21.65 39.67 -1.11
C ILE A 166 22.11 40.53 0.07
N PRO A 167 23.34 41.11 0.04
CA PRO A 167 23.77 42.00 1.11
C PRO A 167 22.77 43.17 1.20
N PRO A 168 22.52 43.69 2.41
CA PRO A 168 21.63 44.85 2.56
C PRO A 168 22.11 45.98 1.64
N SER A 169 21.19 46.54 0.86
CA SER A 169 21.46 47.73 0.04
C SER A 169 22.01 48.84 0.94
N GLU A 170 23.05 49.54 0.48
CA GLU A 170 23.59 50.70 1.18
C GLU A 170 22.47 51.69 1.52
N PRO A 171 22.50 52.31 2.72
CA PRO A 171 21.47 53.26 3.13
C PRO A 171 21.44 54.44 2.14
N GLU A 172 20.25 54.81 1.69
CA GLU A 172 20.03 56.01 0.87
C GLU A 172 20.63 57.24 1.57
N PRO A 173 21.37 58.11 0.84
CA PRO A 173 21.92 59.32 1.42
C PRO A 173 20.78 60.25 1.88
N GLU A 174 20.86 60.73 3.12
CA GLU A 174 19.86 61.63 3.69
C GLU A 174 19.68 62.89 2.83
N PRO A 175 18.42 63.36 2.66
CA PRO A 175 18.16 64.57 1.89
C PRO A 175 18.75 65.79 2.60
N VAL A 176 19.65 66.50 1.90
CA VAL A 176 20.19 67.77 2.34
C VAL A 176 19.05 68.78 2.45
N LEU A 177 18.66 69.11 3.68
CA LEU A 177 17.74 70.22 3.96
C LEU A 177 18.41 71.52 3.52
N ALA A 178 18.01 72.04 2.37
CA ALA A 178 18.37 73.38 1.94
C ALA A 178 17.87 74.38 2.99
N GLY A 179 18.82 75.11 3.58
CA GLY A 179 18.56 76.13 4.59
C GLY A 179 17.56 77.17 4.08
N LYS A 180 16.65 77.56 4.98
CA LYS A 180 15.84 78.78 4.81
C LYS A 180 16.55 79.90 5.55
N GLU A 181 16.85 80.97 4.81
CA GLU A 181 17.14 82.31 5.33
C GLU A 181 15.94 82.89 6.08
#